data_AF-A0ABD5R2X1-F1
#
_entry.id   AF-A0ABD5R2X1-F1
#
_cell.length_a   1.000
_cell.length_b   1.000
_cell.length_c   1.000
_cell.angle_alpha   90.00
_cell.angle_beta   90.00
_cell.angle_gamma   90.00
#
_symmetry.space_group_name_H-M   'P 1'
#
loop_
_entity.id
_entity.type
_entity.pdbx_description
1 polymer ?
#
loop_
_entity_poly.entity_id
_entity_poly.type
_entity_poly.pdbx_seq_one_letter_code
_entity_poly.pdbx_strand_id
1 'polypeptide(L)'
;MTLPLGLEPFVDQSPRDHALVLVVGAFACLVGYVGSAALFFGFDVLGHGGPAGPRRVAAVFASLACWAAYTVAFVRGRGGPVTDVLAYPIATVAVVPVATRWIVFGPAWGALRDRLGFFLFRPDLLVDAAVLVAPGVALCASLLTLWANRLGETEIREWQRRHLSAAFREAFVEETDVEG
;
A
#
# COMPACT_ATOMS: atom_id res chain seq x y z
N MET A 1 -12.08 -24.18 -13.44
CA MET A 1 -12.69 -22.86 -13.12
C MET A 1 -11.56 -21.89 -12.83
N THR A 2 -11.67 -20.62 -13.25
CA THR A 2 -10.69 -19.58 -12.95
C THR A 2 -10.95 -19.02 -11.55
N LEU A 3 -9.99 -19.16 -10.63
CA LEU A 3 -10.05 -18.56 -9.30
C LEU A 3 -10.22 -17.03 -9.40
N PRO A 4 -11.15 -16.41 -8.64
CA PRO A 4 -11.30 -14.97 -8.66
C PRO A 4 -10.04 -14.32 -8.09
N LEU A 5 -9.39 -13.43 -8.82
CA LEU A 5 -8.11 -12.80 -8.40
C LEU A 5 -8.28 -11.82 -7.22
N GLY A 6 -9.50 -11.55 -6.78
CA GLY A 6 -9.80 -10.57 -5.72
C GLY A 6 -9.48 -9.12 -6.10
N LEU A 7 -9.19 -8.86 -7.38
CA LEU A 7 -8.90 -7.52 -7.91
C LEU A 7 -10.18 -6.70 -8.17
N GLU A 8 -11.34 -7.35 -8.13
CA GLU A 8 -12.63 -6.69 -8.23
C GLU A 8 -12.88 -5.80 -6.99
N PRO A 9 -13.52 -4.63 -7.16
CA PRO A 9 -13.94 -3.81 -6.03
C PRO A 9 -15.00 -4.53 -5.19
N PHE A 10 -15.22 -4.06 -3.96
CA PHE A 10 -16.35 -4.51 -3.16
C PHE A 10 -17.68 -4.20 -3.86
N VAL A 11 -18.72 -4.94 -3.48
CA VAL A 11 -20.07 -4.85 -4.07
C VAL A 11 -20.62 -3.42 -3.93
N ASP A 12 -21.40 -2.99 -4.93
CA ASP A 12 -22.11 -1.70 -5.01
C ASP A 12 -21.22 -0.43 -4.98
N GLN A 13 -19.93 -0.55 -5.30
CA GLN A 13 -19.06 0.63 -5.41
C GLN A 13 -19.10 1.29 -6.78
N SER A 14 -19.13 2.63 -6.77
CA SER A 14 -18.96 3.42 -7.97
C SER A 14 -17.48 3.57 -8.34
N PRO A 15 -17.15 3.78 -9.64
CA PRO A 15 -15.77 4.10 -10.05
C PRO A 15 -15.19 5.34 -9.36
N ARG A 16 -16.05 6.26 -8.90
CA ARG A 16 -15.64 7.48 -8.18
C ARG A 16 -15.15 7.15 -6.77
N ASP A 17 -15.82 6.25 -6.07
CA ASP A 17 -15.39 5.81 -4.74
C ASP A 17 -14.01 5.17 -4.80
N HIS A 18 -13.78 4.39 -5.84
CA HIS A 18 -12.52 3.73 -6.11
C HIS A 18 -11.38 4.71 -6.40
N ALA A 19 -11.65 5.70 -7.26
CA ALA A 19 -10.69 6.76 -7.54
C ALA A 19 -10.38 7.60 -6.27
N LEU A 20 -11.38 7.84 -5.43
CA LEU A 20 -11.20 8.57 -4.17
C LEU A 20 -10.26 7.82 -3.22
N VAL A 21 -10.41 6.50 -3.08
CA VAL A 21 -9.53 5.66 -2.26
C VAL A 21 -8.08 5.77 -2.73
N LEU A 22 -7.84 5.68 -4.05
CA LEU A 22 -6.52 5.86 -4.64
C LEU A 22 -5.93 7.24 -4.36
N VAL A 23 -6.72 8.31 -4.53
CA VAL A 23 -6.28 9.69 -4.28
C VAL A 23 -5.92 9.88 -2.81
N VAL A 24 -6.74 9.38 -1.89
CA VAL A 24 -6.48 9.45 -0.44
C VAL A 24 -5.20 8.68 -0.08
N GLY A 25 -5.02 7.46 -0.61
CA GLY A 25 -3.82 6.67 -0.39
C GLY A 25 -2.55 7.35 -0.93
N ALA A 26 -2.61 7.89 -2.15
CA ALA A 26 -1.52 8.64 -2.75
C ALA A 26 -1.17 9.90 -1.97
N PHE A 27 -2.18 10.64 -1.50
CA PHE A 27 -1.98 11.82 -0.67
C PHE A 27 -1.39 11.47 0.69
N ALA A 28 -1.88 10.42 1.36
CA ALA A 28 -1.32 9.94 2.62
C ALA A 28 0.14 9.52 2.46
N CYS A 29 0.46 8.80 1.37
CA CYS A 29 1.83 8.43 1.02
C CYS A 29 2.72 9.68 0.82
N LEU A 30 2.25 10.67 0.06
CA LEU A 30 2.96 11.92 -0.20
C LEU A 30 3.24 12.70 1.10
N VAL A 31 2.21 12.86 1.95
CA VAL A 31 2.33 13.53 3.24
C VAL A 31 3.30 12.79 4.14
N GLY A 32 3.22 11.46 4.22
CA GLY A 32 4.17 10.66 4.98
C GLY A 32 5.60 10.82 4.48
N TYR A 33 5.79 10.81 3.16
CA TYR A 33 7.11 10.91 2.54
C TYR A 33 7.74 12.30 2.70
N VAL A 34 7.06 13.34 2.20
CA VAL A 34 7.58 14.72 2.20
C VAL A 34 7.54 15.31 3.60
N GLY A 35 6.47 15.05 4.36
CA GLY A 35 6.32 15.56 5.71
C GLY A 35 7.40 15.05 6.64
N SER A 36 7.69 13.75 6.65
CA SER A 36 8.76 13.20 7.48
C SER A 36 10.15 13.72 7.07
N ALA A 37 10.44 13.83 5.77
CA ALA A 37 11.68 14.43 5.30
C ALA A 37 11.83 15.88 5.77
N ALA A 38 10.80 16.70 5.57
CA ALA A 38 10.79 18.10 5.98
C ALA A 38 10.93 18.28 7.50
N LEU A 39 10.24 17.45 8.29
CA LEU A 39 10.24 17.54 9.75
C LEU A 39 11.56 17.10 10.40
N PHE A 40 12.19 16.03 9.89
CA PHE A 40 13.34 15.41 10.56
C PHE A 40 14.69 15.72 9.95
N PHE A 41 14.75 16.01 8.64
CA PHE A 41 16.01 16.03 7.89
C PHE A 41 16.18 17.22 6.94
N GLY A 42 15.12 18.00 6.71
CA GLY A 42 15.06 19.01 5.66
C GLY A 42 14.73 18.42 4.28
N PHE A 43 14.26 19.25 3.37
CA PHE A 43 13.71 18.82 2.09
C PHE A 43 14.77 18.29 1.10
N ASP A 44 16.01 18.81 1.18
CA ASP A 44 17.09 18.50 0.24
C ASP A 44 17.54 17.03 0.27
N VAL A 45 17.25 16.29 1.36
CA VAL A 45 17.59 14.86 1.46
C VAL A 45 16.84 14.00 0.45
N LEU A 46 15.74 14.52 -0.12
CA LEU A 46 14.98 13.86 -1.18
C LEU A 46 15.62 14.03 -2.56
N GLY A 47 16.67 14.85 -2.69
CA GLY A 47 17.41 15.02 -3.95
C GLY A 47 18.01 13.72 -4.50
N HIS A 48 18.39 13.71 -5.77
CA HIS A 48 18.94 12.51 -6.43
C HIS A 48 20.28 12.04 -5.87
N GLY A 49 21.10 12.97 -5.37
CA GLY A 49 22.34 12.68 -4.64
C GLY A 49 22.20 12.63 -3.11
N GLY A 50 20.97 12.72 -2.58
CA GLY A 50 20.72 12.77 -1.14
C GLY A 50 21.10 11.46 -0.42
N PRO A 51 21.45 11.54 0.88
CA PRO A 51 21.86 10.39 1.68
C PRO A 51 20.76 9.33 1.75
N ALA A 52 21.13 8.05 1.65
CA ALA A 52 20.18 6.94 1.60
C ALA A 52 19.40 6.76 2.92
N GLY A 53 20.04 6.98 4.07
CA GLY A 53 19.43 6.79 5.41
C GLY A 53 18.18 7.64 5.63
N PRO A 54 18.27 8.98 5.59
CA PRO A 54 17.11 9.87 5.72
C PRO A 54 15.99 9.57 4.72
N ARG A 55 16.36 9.23 3.48
CA ARG A 55 15.39 8.86 2.44
C ARG A 55 14.67 7.55 2.75
N ARG A 56 15.37 6.56 3.32
CA ARG A 56 14.77 5.29 3.78
C ARG A 56 13.80 5.55 4.93
N VAL A 57 14.16 6.39 5.90
CA VAL A 57 13.24 6.78 6.99
C VAL A 57 11.99 7.44 6.42
N ALA A 58 12.13 8.38 5.48
CA ALA A 58 10.98 9.00 4.82
C ALA A 58 10.10 7.98 4.08
N ALA A 59 10.70 6.99 3.44
CA ALA A 59 9.98 5.89 2.79
C ALA A 59 9.22 5.00 3.78
N VAL A 60 9.76 4.77 5.00
CA VAL A 60 9.02 4.08 6.07
C VAL A 60 7.74 4.85 6.42
N PHE A 61 7.82 6.16 6.65
CA PHE A 61 6.62 6.96 6.96
C PHE A 61 5.62 6.98 5.80
N ALA A 62 6.10 7.05 4.56
CA ALA A 62 5.27 6.93 3.38
C ALA A 62 4.54 5.58 3.33
N SER A 63 5.26 4.49 3.63
CA SER A 63 4.73 3.12 3.70
C SER A 63 3.63 2.99 4.75
N LEU A 64 3.91 3.44 5.98
CA LEU A 64 2.96 3.40 7.09
C LEU A 64 1.70 4.21 6.80
N ALA A 65 1.84 5.46 6.33
CA ALA A 65 0.71 6.33 6.03
C ALA A 65 -0.15 5.79 4.88
N CYS A 66 0.50 5.26 3.84
CA CYS A 66 -0.17 4.64 2.69
C CYS A 66 -1.01 3.43 3.13
N TRP A 67 -0.40 2.44 3.78
CA TRP A 67 -1.12 1.23 4.21
C TRP A 67 -2.18 1.52 5.26
N ALA A 68 -1.96 2.48 6.16
CA ALA A 68 -2.99 2.91 7.11
C ALA A 68 -4.23 3.44 6.38
N ALA A 69 -4.06 4.29 5.37
CA ALA A 69 -5.17 4.85 4.61
C ALA A 69 -5.97 3.76 3.87
N TYR A 70 -5.29 2.84 3.18
CA TYR A 70 -5.96 1.75 2.48
C TYR A 70 -6.58 0.72 3.43
N THR A 71 -5.96 0.45 4.60
CA THR A 71 -6.56 -0.42 5.62
C THR A 71 -7.86 0.16 6.17
N VAL A 72 -7.91 1.48 6.38
CA VAL A 72 -9.14 2.16 6.79
C VAL A 72 -10.21 2.11 5.69
N ALA A 73 -9.81 2.24 4.41
CA ALA A 73 -10.73 2.07 3.28
C ALA A 73 -11.30 0.65 3.25
N PHE A 74 -10.44 -0.36 3.36
CA PHE A 74 -10.81 -1.78 3.44
C PHE A 74 -11.85 -2.00 4.56
N VAL A 75 -11.55 -1.60 5.79
CA VAL A 75 -12.46 -1.79 6.94
C VAL A 75 -13.82 -1.12 6.72
N ARG A 76 -13.85 0.00 5.97
CA ARG A 76 -15.07 0.71 5.60
C ARG A 76 -15.80 0.13 4.38
N GLY A 77 -15.32 -0.98 3.82
CA GLY A 77 -15.88 -1.59 2.62
C GLY A 77 -15.74 -0.71 1.38
N ARG A 78 -14.68 0.10 1.30
CA ARG A 78 -14.33 0.95 0.15
C ARG A 78 -13.07 0.41 -0.51
N GLY A 79 -12.98 0.44 -1.85
CA GLY A 79 -11.93 -0.21 -2.63
C GLY A 79 -12.24 -1.68 -2.93
N GLY A 80 -11.31 -2.59 -2.65
CA GLY A 80 -11.47 -4.02 -2.84
C GLY A 80 -10.46 -4.85 -2.04
N PRO A 81 -10.67 -6.18 -1.92
CA PRO A 81 -9.98 -6.99 -0.93
C PRO A 81 -8.47 -7.13 -1.18
N VAL A 82 -8.07 -7.44 -2.42
CA VAL A 82 -6.63 -7.52 -2.78
C VAL A 82 -6.07 -6.15 -3.15
N THR A 83 -6.93 -5.28 -3.67
CA THR A 83 -6.51 -3.97 -4.16
C THR A 83 -6.12 -3.04 -3.02
N ASP A 84 -6.86 -3.01 -1.91
CA ASP A 84 -6.54 -2.16 -0.76
C ASP A 84 -5.42 -2.72 0.11
N VAL A 85 -5.25 -4.04 0.19
CA VAL A 85 -4.25 -4.65 1.08
C VAL A 85 -2.88 -4.73 0.40
N LEU A 86 -2.85 -4.96 -0.92
CA LEU A 86 -1.62 -5.22 -1.67
C LEU A 86 -1.45 -4.32 -2.89
N ALA A 87 -2.34 -4.41 -3.88
CA ALA A 87 -2.04 -3.87 -5.21
C ALA A 87 -1.86 -2.35 -5.22
N TYR A 88 -2.81 -1.60 -4.65
CA TYR A 88 -2.74 -0.14 -4.61
C TYR A 88 -1.71 0.40 -3.66
N PRO A 89 -1.57 -0.11 -2.42
CA PRO A 89 -0.49 0.33 -1.57
C PRO A 89 0.89 0.16 -2.22
N ILE A 90 1.18 -1.01 -2.82
CA ILE A 90 2.45 -1.29 -3.50
C ILE A 90 2.66 -0.34 -4.67
N ALA A 91 1.68 -0.18 -5.55
CA ALA A 91 1.77 0.73 -6.68
C ALA A 91 1.99 2.18 -6.20
N THR A 92 1.28 2.60 -5.15
CA THR A 92 1.35 3.94 -4.59
C THR A 92 2.74 4.23 -4.04
N VAL A 93 3.30 3.37 -3.19
CA VAL A 93 4.62 3.59 -2.61
C VAL A 93 5.75 3.45 -3.63
N ALA A 94 5.57 2.66 -4.68
CA ALA A 94 6.53 2.57 -5.77
C ALA A 94 6.55 3.85 -6.63
N VAL A 95 5.37 4.44 -6.88
CA VAL A 95 5.22 5.56 -7.82
C VAL A 95 5.35 6.92 -7.13
N VAL A 96 4.64 7.16 -6.02
CA VAL A 96 4.51 8.50 -5.43
C VAL A 96 5.86 9.11 -5.02
N PRO A 97 6.76 8.41 -4.30
CA PRO A 97 8.07 8.96 -3.94
C PRO A 97 8.93 9.27 -5.18
N VAL A 98 8.88 8.41 -6.20
CA VAL A 98 9.64 8.60 -7.45
C VAL A 98 9.10 9.80 -8.23
N ALA A 99 7.78 9.86 -8.44
CA ALA A 99 7.11 10.95 -9.14
C ALA A 99 7.35 12.28 -8.42
N THR A 100 7.22 12.31 -7.09
CA THR A 100 7.49 13.52 -6.28
C THR A 100 8.90 14.04 -6.53
N ARG A 101 9.91 13.16 -6.48
CA ARG A 101 11.30 13.55 -6.70
C ARG A 101 11.55 14.02 -8.13
N TRP A 102 10.89 13.43 -9.12
CA TRP A 102 10.99 13.84 -10.51
C TRP A 102 10.35 15.21 -10.75
N ILE A 103 9.18 15.46 -10.16
CA ILE A 103 8.47 16.74 -10.26
C ILE A 103 9.30 17.86 -9.61
N VAL A 104 9.90 17.58 -8.46
CA VAL A 104 10.60 18.59 -7.65
C VAL A 104 12.05 18.82 -8.10
N PHE A 105 12.81 17.76 -8.36
CA PHE A 105 14.25 17.82 -8.62
C PHE A 105 14.62 17.51 -10.08
N GLY A 106 13.62 17.33 -10.95
CA GLY A 106 13.81 16.91 -12.33
C GLY A 106 14.06 15.40 -12.48
N PRO A 107 14.02 14.89 -13.72
CA PRO A 107 14.19 13.47 -14.00
C PRO A 107 15.66 13.01 -13.88
N ALA A 108 15.88 11.88 -13.20
CA ALA A 108 17.21 11.28 -13.01
C ALA A 108 17.55 10.23 -14.07
N TRP A 109 17.59 10.62 -15.34
CA TRP A 109 17.79 9.71 -16.47
C TRP A 109 19.08 8.88 -16.39
N GLY A 110 20.18 9.48 -15.91
CA GLY A 110 21.47 8.79 -15.74
C GLY A 110 21.38 7.63 -14.74
N ALA A 111 20.78 7.85 -13.58
CA ALA A 111 20.62 6.82 -12.56
C ALA A 111 19.67 5.69 -12.98
N LEU A 112 18.70 5.97 -13.85
CA LEU A 112 17.80 4.96 -14.39
C LEU A 112 18.53 3.99 -15.34
N ARG A 113 19.41 4.53 -16.20
CA ARG A 113 20.24 3.75 -17.12
C ARG A 113 21.18 2.79 -16.38
N ASP A 114 21.80 3.25 -15.30
CA ASP A 114 22.76 2.46 -14.52
C ASP A 114 22.11 1.35 -13.66
N ARG A 115 20.81 1.44 -13.40
CA ARG A 115 20.05 0.46 -12.60
C ARG A 115 19.51 -0.69 -13.42
N LEU A 116 19.18 -0.46 -14.68
CA LEU A 116 18.67 -1.50 -15.60
C LEU A 116 19.74 -2.54 -15.95
N GLY A 117 21.03 -2.18 -15.95
CA GLY A 117 22.12 -3.09 -16.33
C GLY A 117 22.58 -4.10 -15.27
N PHE A 118 22.27 -3.90 -13.99
CA PHE A 118 22.85 -4.68 -12.86
C PHE A 118 21.86 -5.01 -11.74
N PHE A 119 20.56 -5.10 -12.06
CA PHE A 119 19.49 -5.27 -11.08
C PHE A 119 19.67 -6.47 -10.14
N LEU A 120 20.27 -7.58 -10.61
CA LEU A 120 20.41 -8.83 -9.85
C LEU A 120 21.52 -8.82 -8.77
N PHE A 121 22.42 -7.83 -8.75
CA PHE A 121 23.60 -7.84 -7.86
C PHE A 121 23.66 -6.68 -6.85
N ARG A 122 22.55 -5.98 -6.60
CA ARG A 122 22.52 -4.81 -5.70
C ARG A 122 21.67 -5.08 -4.45
N PRO A 123 22.27 -5.53 -3.33
CA PRO A 123 21.53 -5.82 -2.09
C PRO A 123 20.79 -4.59 -1.54
N ASP A 124 21.29 -3.38 -1.84
CA ASP A 124 20.60 -2.13 -1.48
C ASP A 124 19.19 -2.00 -2.07
N LEU A 125 18.92 -2.58 -3.24
CA LEU A 125 17.58 -2.55 -3.84
C LEU A 125 16.59 -3.41 -3.04
N LEU A 126 17.06 -4.54 -2.49
CA LEU A 126 16.25 -5.38 -1.61
C LEU A 126 15.94 -4.66 -0.30
N VAL A 127 16.93 -3.96 0.27
CA VAL A 127 16.73 -3.14 1.47
C VAL A 127 15.74 -2.01 1.19
N ASP A 128 15.89 -1.30 0.08
CA ASP A 128 14.98 -0.21 -0.30
C ASP A 128 13.56 -0.73 -0.52
N ALA A 129 13.39 -1.89 -1.17
CA ALA A 129 12.07 -2.53 -1.34
C ALA A 129 11.46 -2.97 0.00
N ALA A 130 12.26 -3.57 0.89
CA ALA A 130 11.81 -3.98 2.22
C ALA A 130 11.38 -2.77 3.06
N VAL A 131 12.17 -1.68 3.06
CA VAL A 131 11.83 -0.41 3.73
C VAL A 131 10.52 0.18 3.21
N LEU A 132 10.26 0.02 1.91
CA LEU A 132 9.09 0.57 1.25
C LEU A 132 7.80 -0.21 1.56
N VAL A 133 7.89 -1.52 1.81
CA VAL A 133 6.71 -2.41 1.90
C VAL A 133 6.52 -2.99 3.29
N ALA A 134 7.57 -3.52 3.92
CA ALA A 134 7.44 -4.30 5.15
C ALA A 134 6.81 -3.52 6.32
N PRO A 135 7.14 -2.23 6.59
CA PRO A 135 6.50 -1.47 7.66
C PRO A 135 5.00 -1.31 7.45
N GLY A 136 4.57 -0.97 6.22
CA GLY A 136 3.16 -0.81 5.86
C GLY A 136 2.38 -2.12 6.00
N VAL A 137 2.94 -3.23 5.52
CA VAL A 137 2.34 -4.57 5.65
C VAL A 137 2.19 -4.97 7.12
N ALA A 138 3.23 -4.77 7.94
CA ALA A 138 3.17 -5.06 9.37
C ALA A 138 2.10 -4.23 10.09
N LEU A 139 1.97 -2.94 9.76
CA LEU A 139 0.93 -2.07 10.30
C LEU A 139 -0.46 -2.52 9.86
N CYS A 140 -0.64 -2.83 8.58
CA CYS A 140 -1.91 -3.31 8.02
C CYS A 140 -2.37 -4.59 8.71
N ALA A 141 -1.50 -5.60 8.82
CA ALA A 141 -1.78 -6.82 9.55
C ALA A 141 -2.21 -6.52 10.99
N SER A 142 -1.46 -5.65 11.69
CA SER A 142 -1.75 -5.27 13.08
C SER A 142 -3.11 -4.58 13.22
N LEU A 143 -3.46 -3.68 12.31
CA LEU A 143 -4.74 -2.95 12.31
C LEU A 143 -5.91 -3.88 11.98
N LEU A 144 -5.74 -4.79 11.01
CA LEU A 144 -6.76 -5.78 10.66
C LEU A 144 -6.96 -6.80 11.79
N THR A 145 -5.89 -7.25 12.45
CA THR A 145 -5.99 -8.09 13.65
C THR A 145 -6.71 -7.36 14.78
N LEU A 146 -6.39 -6.08 15.02
CA LEU A 146 -7.08 -5.29 16.03
C LEU A 146 -8.57 -5.10 15.71
N TRP A 147 -8.89 -4.85 14.43
CA TRP A 147 -10.26 -4.72 13.95
C TRP A 147 -11.03 -6.04 14.07
N ALA A 148 -10.43 -7.15 13.65
CA ALA A 148 -11.01 -8.47 13.77
C ALA A 148 -11.21 -8.86 15.25
N ASN A 149 -10.27 -8.57 16.14
CA ASN A 149 -10.45 -8.83 17.58
C ASN A 149 -11.53 -7.96 18.24
N ARG A 150 -11.82 -6.78 17.66
CA ARG A 150 -12.89 -5.89 18.12
C ARG A 150 -14.27 -6.37 17.65
N LEU A 151 -14.33 -7.10 16.54
CA LEU A 151 -15.57 -7.61 15.98
C LEU A 151 -15.73 -9.10 16.34
N GLY A 152 -16.94 -9.51 16.69
CA GLY A 152 -17.22 -10.95 16.80
C GLY A 152 -17.18 -11.64 15.43
N GLU A 153 -17.03 -12.97 15.41
CA GLU A 153 -17.10 -13.77 14.17
C GLU A 153 -18.37 -13.49 13.37
N THR A 154 -19.51 -13.31 14.03
CA THR A 154 -20.80 -12.98 13.41
C THR A 154 -20.76 -11.64 12.67
N GLU A 155 -20.15 -10.62 13.27
CA GLU A 155 -20.05 -9.28 12.69
C GLU A 155 -19.08 -9.26 11.50
N ILE A 156 -18.00 -10.05 11.58
CA ILE A 156 -17.07 -10.27 10.46
C ILE A 156 -17.81 -10.94 9.30
N ARG A 157 -18.57 -12.02 9.56
CA ARG A 157 -19.36 -12.70 8.53
C ARG A 157 -20.42 -11.79 7.91
N GLU A 158 -21.06 -10.92 8.70
CA GLU A 158 -21.97 -9.91 8.19
C GLU A 158 -21.28 -8.84 7.33
N TRP A 159 -20.10 -8.38 7.75
CA TRP A 159 -19.28 -7.47 6.97
C TRP A 159 -18.87 -8.10 5.62
N GLN A 160 -18.38 -9.34 5.65
CA GLN A 160 -18.01 -10.10 4.46
C GLN A 160 -19.21 -10.28 3.53
N ARG A 161 -20.38 -10.62 4.07
CA ARG A 161 -21.61 -10.79 3.27
C ARG A 161 -22.05 -9.51 2.57
N ARG A 162 -21.86 -8.36 3.21
CA ARG A 162 -22.22 -7.04 2.67
C ARG A 162 -21.26 -6.54 1.61
N HIS A 163 -19.96 -6.84 1.73
CA HIS A 163 -18.93 -6.17 0.93
C HIS A 163 -18.23 -7.10 -0.07
N LEU A 164 -18.03 -8.37 0.25
CA LEU A 164 -17.36 -9.32 -0.65
C LEU A 164 -18.36 -9.92 -1.65
N SER A 165 -17.90 -10.09 -2.89
CA SER A 165 -18.68 -10.81 -3.91
C SER A 165 -18.87 -12.27 -3.50
N ALA A 166 -20.00 -12.87 -3.91
CA ALA A 166 -20.31 -14.26 -3.57
C ALA A 166 -19.21 -15.22 -4.05
N ALA A 167 -18.72 -15.04 -5.27
CA ALA A 167 -17.63 -15.84 -5.84
C ALA A 167 -16.32 -15.72 -5.04
N PHE A 168 -16.01 -14.54 -4.51
CA PHE A 168 -14.80 -14.36 -3.69
C PHE A 168 -14.97 -15.01 -2.30
N ARG A 169 -16.15 -14.92 -1.69
CA ARG A 169 -16.42 -15.59 -0.40
C ARG A 169 -16.34 -17.10 -0.52
N GLU A 170 -16.97 -17.68 -1.53
CA GLU A 170 -16.97 -19.12 -1.75
C GLU A 170 -15.53 -19.65 -1.91
N ALA A 171 -14.70 -18.95 -2.68
CA ALA A 171 -13.34 -19.37 -3.00
C ALA A 171 -12.28 -19.12 -1.90
N PHE A 172 -12.51 -18.19 -0.96
CA PHE A 172 -11.46 -17.77 0.00
C PHE A 172 -11.91 -17.68 1.46
N VAL A 173 -13.22 -17.76 1.72
CA VAL A 173 -13.78 -17.63 3.08
C VAL A 173 -14.49 -18.91 3.48
N GLU A 174 -15.33 -19.47 2.61
CA GLU A 174 -16.17 -20.63 2.94
C GLU A 174 -15.41 -21.96 2.84
N GLU A 175 -14.42 -22.10 1.94
CA GLU A 175 -13.51 -23.26 1.91
C GLU A 175 -12.69 -23.40 3.22
N THR A 176 -12.38 -22.29 3.88
CA THR A 176 -11.58 -22.26 5.10
C THR A 176 -12.34 -22.69 6.36
N ASP A 177 -13.68 -22.66 6.34
CA ASP A 177 -14.56 -23.10 7.45
C ASP A 177 -14.82 -24.63 7.42
N VAL A 178 -14.42 -25.35 6.36
CA VAL A 178 -14.63 -26.82 6.23
C VAL A 178 -13.47 -27.65 6.81
N GLU A 179 -12.32 -27.03 7.08
CA GLU A 179 -11.14 -27.69 7.70
C GLU A 179 -10.93 -27.36 9.19
N GLY A 180 -11.90 -26.71 9.85
CA GLY A 180 -11.87 -26.34 11.28
C GLY A 180 -12.65 -27.28 12.19
#